data_AF-A0A7U2NP75-F1
#
_entry.id   AF-A0A7U2NP75-F1
#
_cell.length_a   1.000
_cell.length_b   1.000
_cell.length_c   1.000
_cell.angle_alpha   90.00
_cell.angle_beta   90.00
_cell.angle_gamma   90.00
#
_symmetry.space_group_name_H-M   'P 1'
#
loop_
_entity.id
_entity.type
_entity.pdbx_description
1 polymer ?
#
loop_
_entity_poly.entity_id
_entity_poly.type
_entity_poly.pdbx_seq_one_letter_code
_entity_poly.pdbx_strand_id
1 'polypeptide(L)'
;MNTIPTSFSPTDDISTVLTELTTQASAVLASIPVVQKAHAAYRSISDPEVKGQLAIMLRKHGVVMETVLETIKLNANLINEERLEAWADSAESAAEMQSRRKRLQTLCEEMEKLGKAMVELRNELDRCELDKGDETDQYSQSESSYRP
;
A
#
# COMPACT_ATOMS: atom_id res chain seq x y z
N MET A 1 -28.26 -13.41 30.56
CA MET A 1 -28.42 -13.84 29.16
C MET A 1 -27.75 -12.77 28.30
N ASN A 2 -26.54 -13.05 27.81
CA ASN A 2 -25.83 -12.15 26.90
C ASN A 2 -26.21 -12.52 25.46
N THR A 3 -27.03 -11.70 24.82
CA THR A 3 -27.24 -11.77 23.38
C THR A 3 -26.12 -10.99 22.71
N ILE A 4 -25.13 -11.69 22.17
CA ILE A 4 -24.22 -11.11 21.17
C ILE A 4 -25.11 -10.80 19.96
N PRO A 5 -25.26 -9.54 19.52
CA PRO A 5 -26.04 -9.24 18.34
C PRO A 5 -25.37 -9.91 17.14
N THR A 6 -26.00 -10.94 16.60
CA THR A 6 -25.55 -11.68 15.41
C THR A 6 -26.46 -11.36 14.22
N SER A 7 -26.79 -10.08 14.06
CA SER A 7 -27.49 -9.59 12.87
C SER A 7 -26.81 -8.32 12.39
N PHE A 8 -25.92 -8.47 11.42
CA PHE A 8 -25.63 -7.38 10.48
C PHE A 8 -26.83 -7.33 9.54
N SER A 9 -27.57 -6.23 9.56
CA SER A 9 -28.74 -6.07 8.71
C SER A 9 -28.26 -5.84 7.27
N PRO A 10 -28.97 -6.33 6.23
CA PRO A 10 -28.64 -6.04 4.83
C PRO A 10 -28.61 -4.53 4.49
N THR A 11 -29.14 -3.69 5.39
CA THR A 11 -29.28 -2.23 5.28
C THR A 11 -28.28 -1.44 6.11
N ASP A 12 -27.28 -2.06 6.75
CA ASP A 12 -26.29 -1.31 7.51
C ASP A 12 -25.53 -0.37 6.58
N ASP A 13 -25.66 0.94 6.81
CA ASP A 13 -25.05 1.98 5.98
C ASP A 13 -23.53 1.78 5.89
N ILE A 14 -23.07 1.29 4.74
CA ILE A 14 -21.66 1.04 4.47
C ILE A 14 -20.89 2.32 4.13
N SER A 15 -21.55 3.48 4.11
CA SER A 15 -20.93 4.76 3.76
C SER A 15 -19.66 5.04 4.55
N THR A 16 -19.66 4.73 5.86
CA THR A 16 -18.51 4.92 6.74
C THR A 16 -17.35 4.02 6.34
N VAL A 17 -17.61 2.75 6.03
CA VAL A 17 -16.57 1.80 5.60
C VAL A 17 -16.00 2.20 4.24
N LEU A 18 -16.84 2.66 3.30
CA LEU A 18 -16.41 3.15 1.99
C LEU A 18 -15.56 4.42 2.08
N THR A 19 -15.94 5.36 2.95
CA THR A 19 -15.14 6.56 3.22
C THR A 19 -13.80 6.19 3.84
N GLU A 20 -13.79 5.33 4.85
CA GLU A 20 -12.55 4.88 5.49
C GLU A 20 -11.61 4.18 4.48
N LEU A 21 -12.14 3.28 3.65
CA LEU A 21 -11.38 2.63 2.58
C LEU A 21 -10.76 3.63 1.60
N THR A 22 -11.52 4.67 1.23
CA THR A 22 -11.04 5.72 0.33
C THR A 22 -9.90 6.52 0.99
N THR A 23 -10.09 6.95 2.24
CA THR A 23 -9.08 7.70 3.00
C THR A 23 -7.80 6.89 3.18
N GLN A 24 -7.92 5.60 3.52
CA GLN A 24 -6.79 4.70 3.68
C GLN A 24 -6.05 4.50 2.35
N ALA A 25 -6.77 4.26 1.25
CA ALA A 25 -6.16 4.11 -0.08
C ALA A 25 -5.38 5.37 -0.50
N SER A 26 -5.97 6.55 -0.33
CA SER A 26 -5.30 7.82 -0.65
C SER A 26 -4.06 8.06 0.24
N ALA A 27 -4.11 7.68 1.52
CA ALA A 27 -2.96 7.80 2.42
C ALA A 27 -1.78 6.91 1.99
N VAL A 28 -2.06 5.67 1.54
CA VAL A 28 -1.02 4.78 1.01
C VAL A 28 -0.45 5.34 -0.30
N LEU A 29 -1.32 5.78 -1.23
CA LEU A 29 -0.90 6.40 -2.48
C LEU A 29 0.02 7.62 -2.26
N ALA A 30 -0.30 8.49 -1.30
CA ALA A 30 0.52 9.63 -0.94
C ALA A 30 1.88 9.25 -0.32
N SER A 31 1.97 8.08 0.30
CA SER A 31 3.19 7.59 0.95
C SER A 31 4.20 6.97 -0.02
N ILE A 32 3.73 6.41 -1.14
CA ILE A 32 4.59 5.73 -2.13
C ILE A 32 5.73 6.62 -2.64
N PRO A 33 5.51 7.87 -3.09
CA PRO A 33 6.60 8.73 -3.56
C PRO A 33 7.63 9.07 -2.49
N VAL A 34 7.23 9.12 -1.22
CA VAL A 34 8.14 9.36 -0.08
C VAL A 34 9.07 8.16 0.09
N VAL A 35 8.53 6.95 0.04
CA VAL A 35 9.32 5.71 0.13
C VAL A 35 10.26 5.57 -1.05
N GLN A 36 9.81 5.86 -2.28
CA GLN A 36 10.66 5.83 -3.47
C GLN A 36 11.85 6.79 -3.36
N LYS A 37 11.60 8.04 -2.95
CA LYS A 37 12.67 9.05 -2.74
C LYS A 37 13.63 8.64 -1.64
N ALA A 38 13.11 8.13 -0.53
CA ALA A 38 13.91 7.65 0.58
C ALA A 38 14.82 6.49 0.18
N HIS A 39 14.31 5.56 -0.61
CA HIS A 39 15.05 4.41 -1.09
C HIS A 39 16.12 4.80 -2.12
N ALA A 40 15.81 5.72 -3.03
CA ALA A 40 16.79 6.30 -3.96
C ALA A 40 17.92 7.01 -3.19
N ALA A 41 17.59 7.84 -2.20
CA ALA A 41 18.57 8.51 -1.35
C ALA A 41 19.43 7.53 -0.56
N TYR A 42 18.83 6.48 0.02
CA TYR A 42 19.53 5.45 0.78
C TYR A 42 20.63 4.75 -0.04
N ARG A 43 20.43 4.63 -1.35
CA ARG A 43 21.40 4.04 -2.28
C ARG A 43 22.56 4.97 -2.59
N SER A 44 22.26 6.24 -2.88
CA SER A 44 23.26 7.21 -3.32
C SER A 44 24.09 7.81 -2.18
N ILE A 45 23.60 7.72 -0.93
CA ILE A 45 24.30 8.28 0.23
C ILE A 45 25.38 7.33 0.75
N SER A 46 26.58 7.89 0.92
CA SER A 46 27.74 7.22 1.52
C SER A 46 27.87 7.53 3.02
N ASP A 47 27.29 8.63 3.49
CA ASP A 47 27.30 8.99 4.90
C ASP A 47 26.58 7.92 5.75
N PRO A 48 27.27 7.25 6.69
CA PRO A 48 26.71 6.14 7.44
C PRO A 48 25.62 6.57 8.43
N GLU A 49 25.68 7.80 8.98
CA GLU A 49 24.68 8.32 9.91
C GLU A 49 23.38 8.60 9.16
N VAL A 50 23.46 9.32 8.03
CA VAL A 50 22.29 9.63 7.20
C VAL A 50 21.70 8.35 6.61
N LYS A 51 22.55 7.40 6.20
CA LYS A 51 22.12 6.08 5.73
C LYS A 51 21.38 5.29 6.80
N GLY A 52 21.85 5.35 8.05
CA GLY A 52 21.17 4.75 9.20
C GLY A 52 19.78 5.36 9.45
N GLN A 53 19.67 6.69 9.40
CA GLN A 53 18.39 7.39 9.56
C GLN A 53 17.39 7.02 8.44
N LEU A 54 17.86 6.96 7.20
CA LEU A 54 17.04 6.54 6.05
C LEU A 54 16.58 5.08 6.18
N ALA A 55 17.43 4.16 6.65
CA ALA A 55 17.03 2.77 6.91
C ALA A 55 15.93 2.67 7.98
N ILE A 56 16.03 3.45 9.06
CA ILE A 56 15.01 3.50 10.12
C ILE A 56 13.70 4.03 9.53
N MET A 57 13.76 5.10 8.74
CA MET A 57 12.58 5.70 8.11
C MET A 57 11.89 4.72 7.16
N LEU A 58 12.65 4.06 6.28
CA LEU A 58 12.14 3.06 5.35
C LEU A 58 11.46 1.90 6.10
N ARG A 59 12.07 1.39 7.18
CA ARG A 59 11.47 0.32 7.99
C ARG A 59 10.16 0.78 8.64
N LYS A 60 10.13 1.99 9.23
CA LYS A 60 8.92 2.53 9.86
C LYS A 60 7.79 2.71 8.85
N HIS A 61 8.08 3.31 7.69
CA HIS A 61 7.09 3.48 6.64
C HIS A 61 6.61 2.16 6.05
N GLY A 62 7.49 1.17 5.90
CA GLY A 62 7.11 -0.18 5.46
C GLY A 62 6.07 -0.83 6.37
N VAL A 63 6.32 -0.83 7.68
CA VAL A 63 5.38 -1.39 8.68
C VAL A 63 4.03 -0.66 8.66
N VAL A 64 4.05 0.68 8.57
CA VAL A 64 2.81 1.47 8.51
C VAL A 64 2.03 1.16 7.23
N MET A 65 2.69 1.13 6.07
CA MET A 65 2.05 0.80 4.80
C MET A 65 1.46 -0.61 4.81
N GLU A 66 2.17 -1.60 5.35
CA GLU A 66 1.69 -2.97 5.49
C GLU A 66 0.42 -3.04 6.36
N THR A 67 0.44 -2.39 7.52
CA THR A 67 -0.71 -2.33 8.44
C THR A 67 -1.93 -1.70 7.76
N VAL A 68 -1.74 -0.60 7.02
CA VAL A 68 -2.84 0.07 6.32
C VAL A 68 -3.36 -0.80 5.17
N LEU A 69 -2.49 -1.48 4.43
CA LEU A 69 -2.90 -2.41 3.38
C LEU A 69 -3.66 -3.62 3.92
N GLU A 70 -3.27 -4.16 5.07
CA GLU A 70 -4.02 -5.21 5.76
C GLU A 70 -5.40 -4.72 6.21
N THR A 71 -5.49 -3.49 6.72
CA THR A 71 -6.76 -2.88 7.10
C THR A 71 -7.67 -2.68 5.88
N ILE A 72 -7.11 -2.21 4.75
CA ILE A 72 -7.83 -2.10 3.47
C ILE A 72 -8.36 -3.47 3.03
N LYS A 73 -7.53 -4.53 3.09
CA LYS A 73 -7.95 -5.90 2.74
C LYS A 73 -9.08 -6.40 3.62
N LEU A 74 -8.99 -6.20 4.94
CA LEU A 74 -10.04 -6.59 5.89
C LEU A 74 -11.34 -5.86 5.59
N ASN A 75 -11.29 -4.54 5.41
CA ASN A 75 -12.46 -3.71 5.10
C ASN A 75 -13.08 -4.05 3.74
N ALA A 76 -12.25 -4.34 2.72
CA ALA A 76 -12.72 -4.79 1.41
C ALA A 76 -13.42 -6.15 1.48
N ASN A 77 -12.91 -7.09 2.30
CA ASN A 77 -13.54 -8.40 2.48
C ASN A 77 -14.90 -8.34 3.18
N LEU A 78 -15.20 -7.26 3.92
CA LEU A 78 -16.51 -7.04 4.55
C LEU A 78 -17.58 -6.56 3.56
N ILE A 79 -17.18 -6.21 2.35
CA ILE A 79 -18.03 -5.62 1.31
C ILE A 79 -17.97 -6.50 0.07
N ASN A 80 -18.98 -7.34 -0.14
CA ASN A 80 -19.14 -8.07 -1.40
C ASN A 80 -19.88 -7.21 -2.44
N GLU A 81 -19.78 -7.61 -3.70
CA GLU A 81 -20.37 -6.90 -4.85
C GLU A 81 -21.90 -6.76 -4.71
N GLU A 82 -22.59 -7.82 -4.29
CA GLU A 82 -24.04 -7.82 -4.05
C GLU A 82 -24.46 -6.76 -3.01
N ARG A 83 -23.66 -6.55 -1.96
CA ARG A 83 -23.94 -5.53 -0.93
C ARG A 83 -23.68 -4.12 -1.44
N LEU A 84 -22.71 -3.93 -2.33
CA LEU A 84 -22.47 -2.64 -2.98
C LEU A 84 -23.62 -2.25 -3.90
N GLU A 85 -24.12 -3.20 -4.70
CA GLU A 85 -25.26 -3.00 -5.59
C GLU A 85 -26.53 -2.70 -4.78
N ALA A 86 -26.83 -3.53 -3.77
CA ALA A 86 -27.99 -3.31 -2.89
C ALA A 86 -27.92 -1.96 -2.15
N TRP A 87 -26.72 -1.52 -1.75
CA TRP A 87 -26.55 -0.19 -1.16
C TRP A 87 -26.70 0.93 -2.21
N ALA A 88 -26.24 0.77 -3.44
CA ALA A 88 -26.47 1.78 -4.47
C ALA A 88 -27.96 1.92 -4.85
N ASP A 89 -28.69 0.80 -4.89
CA ASP A 89 -30.08 0.73 -5.32
C ASP A 89 -31.10 1.06 -4.22
N SER A 90 -30.71 0.99 -2.95
CA SER A 90 -31.53 1.42 -1.80
C SER A 90 -31.56 2.94 -1.57
N ALA A 91 -31.13 3.74 -2.54
CA ALA A 91 -31.20 5.19 -2.46
C ALA A 91 -32.65 5.69 -2.55
N GLU A 92 -33.03 6.63 -1.69
CA GLU A 92 -34.40 7.17 -1.62
C GLU A 92 -34.65 8.25 -2.68
N SER A 93 -33.60 8.73 -3.34
CA SER A 93 -33.67 9.74 -4.39
C SER A 93 -32.62 9.54 -5.49
N ALA A 94 -32.89 10.09 -6.68
CA ALA A 94 -31.93 10.10 -7.78
C ALA A 94 -30.61 10.81 -7.42
N ALA A 95 -30.68 11.89 -6.63
CA ALA A 95 -29.50 12.61 -6.17
C ALA A 95 -28.65 11.77 -5.21
N GLU A 96 -29.29 11.03 -4.31
CA GLU A 96 -28.60 10.11 -3.41
C GLU A 96 -27.98 8.94 -4.19
N MET A 97 -28.71 8.33 -5.13
CA MET A 97 -28.20 7.27 -5.98
C MET A 97 -26.96 7.72 -6.75
N GLN A 98 -26.97 8.93 -7.31
CA GLN A 98 -25.83 9.51 -8.00
C GLN A 98 -24.64 9.73 -7.05
N SER A 99 -24.89 10.22 -5.82
CA SER A 99 -23.86 10.39 -4.79
C SER A 99 -23.23 9.06 -4.38
N ARG A 100 -24.06 8.02 -4.14
CA ARG A 100 -23.62 6.66 -3.81
C ARG A 100 -22.78 6.07 -4.95
N ARG A 101 -23.24 6.16 -6.20
CA ARG A 101 -22.48 5.71 -7.38
C ARG A 101 -21.15 6.44 -7.55
N LYS A 102 -21.12 7.75 -7.33
CA LYS A 102 -19.87 8.53 -7.40
C LYS A 102 -18.85 8.08 -6.37
N ARG A 103 -19.29 7.78 -5.13
CA ARG A 103 -18.41 7.22 -4.09
C ARG A 103 -17.81 5.88 -4.50
N LEU A 104 -18.63 4.98 -5.04
CA LEU A 104 -18.16 3.69 -5.54
C LEU A 104 -17.15 3.86 -6.67
N GLN A 105 -17.44 4.74 -7.63
CA GLN A 105 -16.50 5.05 -8.72
C GLN A 105 -15.16 5.58 -8.18
N THR A 106 -15.18 6.56 -7.27
CA THR A 106 -13.95 7.09 -6.66
C THR A 106 -13.16 6.01 -5.94
N LEU A 107 -13.83 5.14 -5.16
CA LEU A 107 -13.17 4.03 -4.49
C LEU A 107 -12.51 3.06 -5.48
N CYS A 108 -13.20 2.69 -6.57
CA CYS A 108 -12.65 1.83 -7.61
C CYS A 108 -11.41 2.44 -8.27
N GLU A 109 -11.47 3.73 -8.62
CA GLU A 109 -10.34 4.45 -9.22
C GLU A 109 -9.14 4.52 -8.27
N GLU A 110 -9.35 4.78 -6.98
CA GLU A 110 -8.28 4.82 -5.97
C GLU A 110 -7.68 3.42 -5.74
N MET A 111 -8.49 2.37 -5.69
CA MET A 111 -8.02 0.98 -5.54
C MET A 111 -7.23 0.51 -6.77
N GLU A 112 -7.66 0.88 -7.98
CA GLU A 112 -6.91 0.56 -9.21
C GLU A 112 -5.55 1.28 -9.23
N LYS A 113 -5.52 2.58 -8.90
CA LYS A 113 -4.26 3.34 -8.77
C LYS A 113 -3.36 2.73 -7.71
N LEU A 114 -3.92 2.36 -6.55
CA LEU A 114 -3.17 1.73 -5.46
C LEU A 114 -2.55 0.41 -5.91
N GLY A 115 -3.32 -0.44 -6.60
CA GLY A 115 -2.82 -1.70 -7.15
C GLY A 115 -1.65 -1.50 -8.11
N LYS A 116 -1.78 -0.54 -9.05
CA LYS A 116 -0.70 -0.18 -9.99
C LYS A 116 0.55 0.34 -9.27
N ALA A 117 0.37 1.31 -8.38
CA ALA A 117 1.47 1.95 -7.67
C ALA A 117 2.22 0.96 -6.74
N MET A 118 1.52 0.02 -6.12
CA MET A 118 2.14 -1.04 -5.32
C MET A 118 2.95 -2.03 -6.16
N VAL A 119 2.49 -2.37 -7.37
CA VAL A 119 3.24 -3.21 -8.30
C VAL A 119 4.50 -2.49 -8.80
N GLU A 120 4.37 -1.21 -9.16
CA GLU A 120 5.51 -0.37 -9.56
C GLU A 120 6.54 -0.24 -8.44
N LEU A 121 6.10 0.06 -7.22
CA LEU A 121 6.97 0.14 -6.05
C LEU A 121 7.71 -1.19 -5.81
N ARG A 122 7.02 -2.33 -5.90
CA ARG A 122 7.66 -3.65 -5.75
C ARG A 122 8.71 -3.88 -6.84
N ASN A 123 8.36 -3.65 -8.10
CA ASN A 123 9.29 -3.82 -9.22
C ASN A 123 10.52 -2.92 -9.08
N GLU A 124 10.35 -1.69 -8.61
CA GLU A 124 11.45 -0.79 -8.33
C GLU A 124 12.34 -1.33 -7.22
N LEU A 125 11.78 -1.79 -6.10
CA LEU A 125 12.52 -2.40 -4.99
C LEU A 125 13.27 -3.67 -5.42
N ASP A 126 12.67 -4.52 -6.25
CA ASP A 126 13.28 -5.77 -6.74
C ASP A 126 14.46 -5.49 -7.70
N ARG A 127 14.29 -4.60 -8.69
CA ARG A 127 15.39 -4.17 -9.60
C ARG A 127 16.55 -3.58 -8.81
N CYS A 128 16.19 -2.89 -7.76
CA CYS A 128 17.08 -2.26 -6.86
C CYS A 128 17.94 -3.26 -6.05
N GLU A 129 17.39 -4.41 -5.67
CA GLU A 129 18.14 -5.47 -4.96
C GLU A 129 19.05 -6.27 -5.91
N LEU A 130 18.64 -6.44 -7.16
CA LEU A 130 19.43 -7.13 -8.21
C LEU A 130 20.73 -6.39 -8.59
N ASP A 131 20.75 -5.06 -8.48
CA ASP A 131 21.94 -4.23 -8.79
C ASP A 131 23.11 -4.45 -7.81
N LYS A 132 22.88 -5.15 -6.69
CA LYS A 132 23.93 -5.54 -5.73
C LYS A 132 24.58 -6.90 -6.04
N GLY A 133 24.06 -7.63 -7.03
CA GLY A 133 24.53 -8.97 -7.39
C GLY A 133 25.80 -9.00 -8.25
N ASP A 134 26.22 -7.88 -8.82
CA ASP A 134 27.26 -7.86 -9.87
C ASP A 134 28.62 -7.27 -9.41
N GLU A 135 28.74 -6.79 -8.16
CA GLU A 135 29.96 -6.14 -7.66
C GLU A 135 30.90 -7.03 -6.82
N THR A 136 30.66 -8.35 -6.73
CA THR A 136 31.49 -9.25 -5.89
C THR A 136 32.49 -10.17 -6.60
N ASP A 137 32.61 -10.12 -7.94
CA ASP A 137 33.47 -11.05 -8.70
C ASP A 137 34.80 -10.48 -9.21
N GLN A 138 35.35 -9.39 -8.65
CA GLN A 138 36.65 -8.86 -9.10
C GLN A 138 37.78 -8.76 -8.06
N TYR A 139 37.58 -9.20 -6.81
CA TYR A 139 38.63 -9.21 -5.78
C TYR A 139 39.10 -10.62 -5.37
N SER A 140 39.47 -11.47 -6.34
CA SER A 140 40.10 -12.77 -6.05
C SER A 140 41.23 -13.20 -7.00
N GLN A 141 41.86 -12.26 -7.72
CA GLN A 141 43.08 -12.57 -8.49
C GLN A 141 44.17 -11.50 -8.33
N SER A 142 44.62 -11.26 -7.10
CA SER A 142 45.87 -10.52 -6.90
C SER A 142 46.47 -10.84 -5.55
N GLU A 143 46.93 -12.08 -5.34
CA GLU A 143 47.99 -12.38 -4.37
C GLU A 143 48.39 -13.86 -4.45
N SER A 144 49.33 -14.19 -5.34
CA SER A 144 50.30 -15.27 -5.10
C SER A 144 51.24 -15.39 -6.29
N SER A 145 52.31 -14.58 -6.31
CA SER A 145 53.66 -15.09 -6.58
C SER A 145 54.69 -13.98 -6.37
N TYR A 146 55.09 -13.78 -5.12
CA TYR A 146 56.42 -13.27 -4.81
C TYR A 146 56.91 -14.03 -3.60
N ARG A 147 57.83 -14.98 -3.83
CA ARG A 147 58.85 -15.32 -2.84
C ARG A 147 60.14 -15.76 -3.56
N PRO A 148 61.29 -15.48 -2.92
CA PRO A 148 62.58 -15.18 -3.55
C PRO A 148 63.32 -16.38 -4.13
#